data_AF-A0A0W0VSY5-F1
#
_entry.id   AF-A0A0W0VSY5-F1
#
_cell.length_a   1.000
_cell.length_b   1.000
_cell.length_c   1.000
_cell.angle_alpha   90.00
_cell.angle_beta   90.00
_cell.angle_gamma   90.00
#
_symmetry.space_group_name_H-M   'P 1'
#
loop_
_entity.id
_entity.type
_entity.pdbx_description
1 polymer ?
#
loop_
_entity_poly.entity_id
_entity_poly.type
_entity_poly.pdbx_seq_one_letter_code
_entity_poly.pdbx_strand_id
1 'polypeptide(L)'
;MESLVNELNALLRPCWGSEKWIQEGWATLNPEEKELIHHRMQTLFQHGLPFELKHDKIFYIYTFSLLAQLEVLAIQIPLKFASQMASRSHRERMHVQLLDEIFHGLVFTKIVYMLCAPYALPPAYCEDIETLCNFIRQEECPKTAVVLLNLIGEGWIEEIFRCLKKHDIAPRVFSAILEDEHRHVSEADLYRDIGLPDPQAVSRKLEYLEGLLLTEVFLQYKYVLSICTLLGVQGTAEFILSLNKKHEQQLKKINLQPSMKWQFFTSLGLKLLPQIQEHNHLHREIELSPLRQVFMTQWSNPSDPTMVGQFGVDVSCLDIFNKKYPSETLTTLMLQTISQGLMLEDSFRNFLSHHKLYQSQEAYTALVVKLPNCGDHIGTIVFANCHKMPLQTLSMRIKQIVRLMVYCYKKREKLEKKHPYLKEVLAEFLYDFQNGVYPYPMPGNSVVSLSNIGFCGYQQAKSPLRANEALKFTLLEVERRPVWDKEARQFIAKDILPVSISADHRVFDGNLPIPKLISSTFQEMFKRMKTHEKSPLPFQGKDREMLATLDQLLSNDIEMGYKTLTLLQTLWPDFMKIEDLFKDAAKLEVAQKLNINSLLEF
;
A
#
# COMPACT_ATOMS: atom_id res chain seq x y z
N MET A 1 -4.93 -1.03 -40.35
CA MET A 1 -3.47 -0.97 -40.08
C MET A 1 -3.02 0.44 -39.72
N GLU A 2 -3.42 1.48 -40.44
CA GLU A 2 -3.11 2.88 -40.08
C GLU A 2 -3.65 3.34 -38.70
N SER A 3 -4.74 2.76 -38.19
CA SER A 3 -5.28 3.16 -36.88
C SER A 3 -4.46 2.66 -35.68
N LEU A 4 -3.75 1.53 -35.79
CA LEU A 4 -2.91 0.98 -34.72
C LEU A 4 -1.55 1.69 -34.66
N VAL A 5 -1.02 2.08 -35.82
CA VAL A 5 0.18 2.93 -35.94
C VAL A 5 -0.08 4.33 -35.37
N ASN A 6 -1.32 4.82 -35.47
CA ASN A 6 -1.72 6.11 -34.89
C ASN A 6 -1.87 6.09 -33.35
N GLU A 7 -2.25 4.98 -32.72
CA GLU A 7 -2.29 4.85 -31.25
C GLU A 7 -0.88 4.87 -30.62
N LEU A 8 0.09 4.19 -31.25
CA LEU A 8 1.49 4.19 -30.81
C LEU A 8 2.17 5.55 -31.01
N ASN A 9 1.88 6.25 -32.11
CA ASN A 9 2.35 7.62 -32.35
C ASN A 9 1.71 8.66 -31.40
N ALA A 10 0.49 8.42 -30.90
CA ALA A 10 -0.16 9.29 -29.91
C ALA A 10 0.48 9.18 -28.51
N LEU A 11 1.04 8.01 -28.17
CA LEU A 11 1.86 7.79 -26.97
C LEU A 11 3.25 8.45 -27.06
N LEU A 12 3.72 8.79 -28.27
CA LEU A 12 5.03 9.39 -28.54
C LEU A 12 5.00 10.93 -28.64
N ARG A 13 3.95 11.61 -28.17
CA ARG A 13 4.05 13.04 -27.88
C ARG A 13 4.85 13.16 -26.57
N PRO A 14 6.10 13.64 -26.59
CA PRO A 14 6.95 13.59 -25.40
C PRO A 14 6.28 14.36 -24.26
N CYS A 15 5.84 13.63 -23.26
CA CYS A 15 5.29 14.11 -21.99
C CYS A 15 6.27 13.84 -20.84
N TRP A 16 7.30 13.02 -21.08
CA TRP A 16 8.40 12.73 -20.18
C TRP A 16 9.77 12.96 -20.85
N GLY A 17 10.78 13.37 -20.07
CA GLY A 17 12.07 13.84 -20.61
C GLY A 17 12.84 12.80 -21.44
N SER A 18 12.73 11.51 -21.11
CA SER A 18 13.39 10.44 -21.87
C SER A 18 12.84 10.27 -23.29
N GLU A 19 11.53 10.51 -23.47
CA GLU A 19 10.84 10.28 -24.75
C GLU A 19 11.35 11.20 -25.85
N LYS A 20 11.79 12.42 -25.49
CA LYS A 20 12.40 13.38 -26.42
C LYS A 20 13.59 12.77 -27.17
N TRP A 21 14.45 12.06 -26.46
CA TRP A 21 15.69 11.51 -27.02
C TRP A 21 15.45 10.22 -27.80
N ILE A 22 14.50 9.40 -27.35
CA ILE A 22 14.01 8.26 -28.12
C ILE A 22 13.41 8.76 -29.44
N GLN A 23 12.63 9.84 -29.42
CA GLN A 23 12.05 10.44 -30.62
C GLN A 23 13.12 10.96 -31.59
N GLU A 24 14.19 11.57 -31.08
CA GLU A 24 15.33 12.02 -31.90
C GLU A 24 15.98 10.83 -32.63
N GLY A 25 16.30 9.75 -31.92
CA GLY A 25 16.82 8.52 -32.54
C GLY A 25 15.84 7.91 -33.54
N TRP A 26 14.58 7.75 -33.13
CA TRP A 26 13.50 7.18 -33.95
C TRP A 26 13.27 7.94 -35.27
N ALA A 27 13.47 9.26 -35.28
CA ALA A 27 13.33 10.09 -36.48
C ALA A 27 14.37 9.76 -37.55
N THR A 28 15.51 9.18 -37.19
CA THR A 28 16.58 8.79 -38.13
C THR A 28 16.34 7.43 -38.81
N LEU A 29 15.39 6.64 -38.30
CA LEU A 29 15.15 5.27 -38.77
C LEU A 29 14.25 5.22 -40.01
N ASN A 30 14.56 4.27 -40.90
CA ASN A 30 13.73 3.96 -42.05
C ASN A 30 12.51 3.08 -41.66
N PRO A 31 11.51 2.89 -42.56
CA PRO A 31 10.31 2.11 -42.23
C PRO A 31 10.56 0.65 -41.84
N GLU A 32 11.52 -0.03 -42.46
CA GLU A 32 11.84 -1.44 -42.17
C GLU A 32 12.45 -1.61 -40.78
N GLU A 33 13.33 -0.68 -40.39
CA GLU A 33 13.94 -0.61 -39.07
C GLU A 33 12.91 -0.35 -37.96
N LYS A 34 11.95 0.54 -38.24
CA LYS A 34 10.85 0.82 -37.32
C LYS A 34 9.97 -0.42 -37.11
N GLU A 35 9.68 -1.16 -38.18
CA GLU A 35 8.90 -2.41 -38.07
C GLU A 35 9.66 -3.50 -37.31
N LEU A 36 10.99 -3.59 -37.49
CA LEU A 36 11.83 -4.51 -36.72
C LEU A 36 11.71 -4.25 -35.21
N ILE A 37 11.88 -2.99 -34.78
CA ILE A 37 11.75 -2.62 -33.36
C ILE A 37 10.33 -2.88 -32.86
N HIS A 38 9.32 -2.56 -33.67
CA HIS A 38 7.92 -2.79 -33.34
C HIS A 38 7.62 -4.28 -33.10
N HIS A 39 8.10 -5.16 -33.99
CA HIS A 39 7.95 -6.61 -33.84
C HIS A 39 8.62 -7.15 -32.57
N ARG A 40 9.83 -6.66 -32.24
CA ARG A 40 10.53 -7.02 -31.01
C ARG A 40 9.75 -6.58 -29.76
N MET A 41 9.20 -5.37 -29.78
CA MET A 41 8.35 -4.84 -28.70
C MET A 41 7.05 -5.65 -28.54
N GLN A 42 6.42 -6.08 -29.63
CA GLN A 42 5.23 -6.94 -29.54
C GLN A 42 5.56 -8.31 -28.94
N THR A 43 6.69 -8.89 -29.35
CA THR A 43 7.14 -10.21 -28.87
C THR A 43 7.46 -10.19 -27.38
N LEU A 44 8.19 -9.18 -26.91
CA LEU A 44 8.56 -9.09 -25.49
C LEU A 44 7.33 -8.89 -24.59
N PHE A 45 6.35 -8.09 -25.03
CA PHE A 45 5.16 -7.71 -24.25
C PHE A 45 3.89 -8.47 -24.64
N GLN A 46 4.00 -9.60 -25.33
CA GLN A 46 2.84 -10.35 -25.86
C GLN A 46 1.81 -10.77 -24.78
N HIS A 47 2.23 -10.85 -23.52
CA HIS A 47 1.39 -11.22 -22.38
C HIS A 47 1.29 -10.10 -21.33
N GLY A 48 1.49 -8.85 -21.74
CA GLY A 48 1.54 -7.72 -20.81
C GLY A 48 2.94 -7.50 -20.24
N LEU A 49 3.06 -7.25 -18.93
CA LEU A 49 4.34 -6.99 -18.27
C LEU A 49 5.23 -8.25 -18.38
N PRO A 50 6.48 -8.15 -18.87
CA PRO A 50 7.30 -9.32 -19.20
C PRO A 50 7.93 -10.02 -17.98
N PHE A 51 7.43 -9.76 -16.77
CA PHE A 51 7.88 -10.31 -15.50
C PHE A 51 6.83 -10.14 -14.40
N GLU A 52 6.96 -10.90 -13.31
CA GLU A 52 6.15 -10.80 -12.11
C GLU A 52 6.78 -9.86 -11.07
N LEU A 53 5.95 -9.14 -10.33
CA LEU A 53 6.40 -8.24 -9.26
C LEU A 53 6.62 -9.03 -7.96
N LYS A 54 7.87 -9.17 -7.54
CA LYS A 54 8.25 -9.81 -6.26
C LYS A 54 8.35 -8.85 -5.07
N HIS A 55 8.32 -7.56 -5.36
CA HIS A 55 8.44 -6.47 -4.38
C HIS A 55 7.36 -5.44 -4.66
N ASP A 56 7.24 -4.44 -3.78
CA ASP A 56 6.35 -3.31 -4.03
C ASP A 56 6.66 -2.67 -5.39
N LYS A 57 5.59 -2.48 -6.16
CA LYS A 57 5.55 -1.88 -7.49
C LYS A 57 6.33 -0.57 -7.57
N ILE A 58 6.34 0.25 -6.50
CA ILE A 58 7.04 1.53 -6.48
C ILE A 58 8.54 1.41 -6.71
N PHE A 59 9.17 0.32 -6.23
CA PHE A 59 10.60 0.09 -6.43
C PHE A 59 10.92 -0.19 -7.90
N TYR A 60 10.07 -0.98 -8.57
CA TYR A 60 10.20 -1.22 -10.01
C TYR A 60 10.01 0.08 -10.81
N ILE A 61 9.02 0.90 -10.44
CA ILE A 61 8.78 2.20 -11.10
C ILE A 61 10.05 3.06 -11.05
N TYR A 62 10.65 3.26 -9.87
CA TYR A 62 11.85 4.08 -9.75
C TYR A 62 13.07 3.47 -10.45
N THR A 63 13.30 2.16 -10.31
CA THR A 63 14.42 1.49 -11.00
C THR A 63 14.30 1.61 -12.51
N PHE A 64 13.15 1.28 -13.10
CA PHE A 64 12.95 1.40 -14.55
C PHE A 64 12.90 2.86 -15.03
N SER A 65 12.50 3.82 -14.20
CA SER A 65 12.60 5.26 -14.52
C SER A 65 14.06 5.71 -14.62
N LEU A 66 14.92 5.27 -13.69
CA LEU A 66 16.35 5.55 -13.75
C LEU A 66 16.96 4.93 -15.02
N LEU A 67 16.66 3.65 -15.30
CA LEU A 67 17.18 2.97 -16.48
C LEU A 67 16.73 3.65 -17.77
N ALA A 68 15.44 3.98 -17.91
CA ALA A 68 14.96 4.71 -19.08
C ALA A 68 15.59 6.10 -19.24
N GLN A 69 16.02 6.76 -18.16
CA GLN A 69 16.75 8.03 -18.24
C GLN A 69 18.23 7.84 -18.57
N LEU A 70 18.89 6.79 -18.06
CA LEU A 70 20.28 6.49 -18.37
C LEU A 70 20.44 5.96 -19.80
N GLU A 71 19.50 5.16 -20.30
CA GLU A 71 19.56 4.55 -21.64
C GLU A 71 19.54 5.57 -22.78
N VAL A 72 18.96 6.74 -22.52
CA VAL A 72 19.00 7.89 -23.42
C VAL A 72 20.44 8.29 -23.79
N LEU A 73 21.41 8.11 -22.88
CA LEU A 73 22.81 8.37 -23.19
C LEU A 73 23.33 7.45 -24.28
N ALA A 74 22.93 6.19 -24.28
CA ALA A 74 23.40 5.19 -25.21
C ALA A 74 22.89 5.47 -26.64
N ILE A 75 21.66 5.99 -26.79
CA ILE A 75 21.12 6.46 -28.09
C ILE A 75 21.95 7.59 -28.70
N GLN A 76 22.52 8.46 -27.88
CA GLN A 76 23.26 9.63 -28.37
C GLN A 76 24.65 9.26 -28.93
N ILE A 77 25.21 8.10 -28.55
CA ILE A 77 26.55 7.68 -29.00
C ILE A 77 26.56 7.43 -30.51
N PRO A 78 25.70 6.55 -31.07
CA PRO A 78 25.68 6.36 -32.51
C PRO A 78 25.27 7.62 -33.27
N LEU A 79 24.32 8.40 -32.75
CA LEU A 79 23.84 9.62 -33.42
C LEU A 79 24.95 10.64 -33.65
N LYS A 80 25.85 10.83 -32.67
CA LYS A 80 26.93 11.81 -32.77
C LYS A 80 28.16 11.28 -33.51
N PHE A 81 28.48 10.00 -33.32
CA PHE A 81 29.79 9.46 -33.72
C PHE A 81 29.75 8.55 -34.94
N ALA A 82 28.57 8.07 -35.39
CA ALA A 82 28.49 7.19 -36.56
C ALA A 82 29.12 7.84 -37.82
N SER A 83 28.92 9.14 -38.04
CA SER A 83 29.48 9.86 -39.19
C SER A 83 31.01 10.03 -39.13
N GLN A 84 31.62 9.84 -37.96
CA GLN A 84 33.04 10.02 -37.70
C GLN A 84 33.84 8.71 -37.84
N MET A 85 33.17 7.57 -38.01
CA MET A 85 33.81 6.27 -38.15
C MET A 85 34.43 6.10 -39.55
N ALA A 86 35.72 5.74 -39.59
CA ALA A 86 36.46 5.56 -40.83
C ALA A 86 35.97 4.32 -41.62
N SER A 87 35.74 3.21 -40.92
CA SER A 87 35.28 1.96 -41.53
C SER A 87 33.78 1.97 -41.85
N ARG A 88 33.41 1.42 -43.01
CA ARG A 88 31.99 1.15 -43.34
C ARG A 88 31.37 0.11 -42.40
N SER A 89 32.13 -0.92 -42.02
CA SER A 89 31.63 -1.96 -41.11
C SER A 89 31.34 -1.42 -39.71
N HIS A 90 32.12 -0.46 -39.23
CA HIS A 90 31.89 0.19 -37.93
C HIS A 90 30.70 1.16 -37.98
N ARG A 91 30.48 1.84 -39.11
CA ARG A 91 29.26 2.63 -39.34
C ARG A 91 28.01 1.75 -39.30
N GLU A 92 28.05 0.61 -39.96
CA GLU A 92 26.94 -0.36 -39.96
C GLU A 92 26.69 -0.91 -38.55
N ARG A 93 27.74 -1.26 -37.79
CA ARG A 93 27.58 -1.71 -36.39
C ARG A 93 27.06 -0.61 -35.45
N MET A 94 27.53 0.64 -35.60
CA MET A 94 26.99 1.79 -34.85
C MET A 94 25.52 2.01 -35.15
N HIS A 95 25.12 1.83 -36.41
CA HIS A 95 23.71 1.91 -36.80
C HIS A 95 22.89 0.78 -36.18
N VAL A 96 23.41 -0.45 -36.14
CA VAL A 96 22.78 -1.57 -35.42
C VAL A 96 22.65 -1.27 -33.92
N GLN A 97 23.70 -0.74 -33.29
CA GLN A 97 23.66 -0.31 -31.91
C GLN A 97 22.57 0.73 -31.70
N LEU A 98 22.44 1.75 -32.56
CA LEU A 98 21.36 2.74 -32.48
C LEU A 98 19.97 2.09 -32.43
N LEU A 99 19.73 1.07 -33.25
CA LEU A 99 18.45 0.33 -33.26
C LEU A 99 18.21 -0.38 -31.92
N ASP A 100 19.26 -0.98 -31.36
CA ASP A 100 19.19 -1.70 -30.09
C ASP A 100 18.96 -0.73 -28.91
N GLU A 101 19.66 0.41 -28.85
CA GLU A 101 19.47 1.41 -27.79
C GLU A 101 18.08 2.06 -27.83
N ILE A 102 17.55 2.33 -29.04
CA ILE A 102 16.18 2.81 -29.21
C ILE A 102 15.18 1.75 -28.71
N PHE A 103 15.43 0.46 -29.01
CA PHE A 103 14.63 -0.63 -28.48
C PHE A 103 14.69 -0.68 -26.94
N HIS A 104 15.87 -0.63 -26.32
CA HIS A 104 16.02 -0.63 -24.86
C HIS A 104 15.28 0.55 -24.20
N GLY A 105 15.46 1.76 -24.74
CA GLY A 105 14.77 2.96 -24.27
C GLY A 105 13.25 2.81 -24.33
N LEU A 106 12.71 2.24 -25.42
CA LEU A 106 11.28 1.94 -25.56
C LEU A 106 10.81 0.86 -24.59
N VAL A 107 11.60 -0.20 -24.36
CA VAL A 107 11.28 -1.28 -23.40
C VAL A 107 11.15 -0.71 -21.99
N PHE A 108 12.14 0.03 -21.50
CA PHE A 108 12.10 0.61 -20.17
C PHE A 108 10.97 1.63 -20.03
N THR A 109 10.81 2.53 -21.01
CA THR A 109 9.73 3.52 -21.02
C THR A 109 8.36 2.83 -20.97
N LYS A 110 8.12 1.81 -21.80
CA LYS A 110 6.86 1.06 -21.80
C LYS A 110 6.62 0.34 -20.48
N ILE A 111 7.65 -0.26 -19.86
CA ILE A 111 7.53 -0.86 -18.53
C ILE A 111 7.10 0.20 -17.51
N VAL A 112 7.72 1.38 -17.50
CA VAL A 112 7.33 2.46 -16.58
C VAL A 112 5.88 2.88 -16.82
N TYR A 113 5.43 3.07 -18.06
CA TYR A 113 4.03 3.38 -18.34
C TYR A 113 3.07 2.27 -17.92
N MET A 114 3.40 1.00 -18.16
CA MET A 114 2.57 -0.12 -17.74
C MET A 114 2.49 -0.25 -16.22
N LEU A 115 3.58 0.07 -15.52
CA LEU A 115 3.58 0.16 -14.07
C LEU A 115 2.79 1.41 -13.61
N CYS A 116 2.87 2.56 -14.26
CA CYS A 116 2.10 3.75 -13.87
C CYS A 116 0.61 3.70 -14.29
N ALA A 117 0.26 2.83 -15.24
CA ALA A 117 -1.10 2.67 -15.73
C ALA A 117 -2.08 2.25 -14.61
N PRO A 118 -3.37 2.62 -14.75
CA PRO A 118 -3.99 3.33 -15.88
C PRO A 118 -4.01 4.87 -15.78
N TYR A 119 -3.66 5.47 -14.64
CA TYR A 119 -3.94 6.89 -14.38
C TYR A 119 -2.80 7.69 -13.74
N ALA A 120 -1.63 7.08 -13.51
CA ALA A 120 -0.43 7.82 -13.10
C ALA A 120 0.48 8.08 -14.31
N LEU A 121 1.22 9.18 -14.25
CA LEU A 121 2.33 9.44 -15.16
C LEU A 121 3.62 8.84 -14.59
N PRO A 122 4.64 8.58 -15.43
CA PRO A 122 5.99 8.31 -14.97
C PRO A 122 6.46 9.36 -13.93
N PRO A 123 7.32 8.98 -12.97
CA PRO A 123 7.94 9.94 -12.06
C PRO A 123 8.59 11.10 -12.83
N ALA A 124 8.63 12.28 -12.22
CA ALA A 124 9.28 13.45 -12.81
C ALA A 124 10.72 13.12 -13.25
N TYR A 125 11.08 13.59 -14.46
CA TYR A 125 12.42 13.46 -15.01
C TYR A 125 13.44 14.14 -14.08
N CYS A 126 14.56 13.48 -13.79
CA CYS A 126 15.48 13.94 -12.76
C CYS A 126 16.53 14.88 -13.37
N GLU A 127 16.52 16.16 -12.97
CA GLU A 127 17.46 17.17 -13.48
C GLU A 127 18.92 16.86 -13.09
N ASP A 128 19.13 16.28 -11.91
CA ASP A 128 20.44 15.86 -11.42
C ASP A 128 21.06 14.79 -12.35
N ILE A 129 20.31 13.72 -12.64
CA ILE A 129 20.76 12.69 -13.60
C ILE A 129 20.96 13.28 -15.00
N GLU A 130 20.13 14.25 -15.40
CA GLU A 130 20.31 14.95 -16.68
C GLU A 130 21.59 15.81 -16.71
N THR A 131 22.06 16.30 -15.56
CA THR A 131 23.35 17.02 -15.45
C THR A 131 24.52 16.10 -15.77
N LEU A 132 24.52 14.88 -15.23
CA LEU A 132 25.47 13.85 -15.62
C LEU A 132 25.37 13.56 -17.13
N CYS A 133 24.16 13.41 -17.64
CA CYS A 133 23.96 13.08 -19.04
C CYS A 133 24.47 14.19 -19.98
N ASN A 134 24.20 15.45 -19.62
CA ASN A 134 24.64 16.63 -20.35
C ASN A 134 26.16 16.79 -20.35
N PHE A 135 26.84 16.48 -19.24
CA PHE A 135 28.29 16.56 -19.17
C PHE A 135 28.95 15.71 -20.26
N ILE A 136 28.43 14.51 -20.49
CA ILE A 136 28.94 13.62 -21.53
C ILE A 136 28.48 14.08 -22.92
N ARG A 137 27.21 14.50 -23.04
CA ARG A 137 26.63 14.95 -24.32
C ARG A 137 27.33 16.19 -24.86
N GLN A 138 27.79 17.10 -24.01
CA GLN A 138 28.44 18.35 -24.39
C GLN A 138 29.95 18.20 -24.63
N GLU A 139 30.50 16.99 -24.51
CA GLU A 139 31.91 16.75 -24.79
C GLU A 139 32.23 16.94 -26.28
N GLU A 140 33.02 17.96 -26.59
CA GLU A 140 33.40 18.31 -27.96
C GLU A 140 34.48 17.37 -28.53
N CYS A 141 35.32 16.77 -27.67
CA CYS A 141 36.38 15.86 -28.12
C CYS A 141 35.82 14.42 -28.29
N PRO A 142 35.74 13.88 -29.52
CA PRO A 142 35.16 12.55 -29.75
C PRO A 142 35.87 11.42 -29.00
N LYS A 143 37.21 11.51 -28.90
CA LYS A 143 38.02 10.51 -28.20
C LYS A 143 37.69 10.46 -26.70
N THR A 144 37.51 11.62 -26.10
CA THR A 144 37.19 11.74 -24.68
C THR A 144 35.74 11.36 -24.42
N ALA A 145 34.81 11.77 -25.29
CA ALA A 145 33.40 11.42 -25.19
C ALA A 145 33.20 9.90 -25.20
N VAL A 146 33.82 9.18 -26.14
CA VAL A 146 33.73 7.72 -26.26
C VAL A 146 34.28 7.02 -25.01
N VAL A 147 35.39 7.50 -24.44
CA VAL A 147 35.91 6.94 -23.18
C VAL A 147 34.91 7.13 -22.03
N LEU A 148 34.39 8.34 -21.84
CA LEU A 148 33.46 8.64 -20.74
C LEU A 148 32.14 7.88 -20.90
N LEU A 149 31.65 7.75 -22.13
CA LEU A 149 30.46 6.99 -22.46
C LEU A 149 30.64 5.49 -22.21
N ASN A 150 31.75 4.88 -22.64
CA ASN A 150 32.01 3.46 -22.41
C ASN A 150 32.15 3.13 -20.92
N LEU A 151 32.73 4.05 -20.14
CA LEU A 151 32.80 3.91 -18.68
C LEU A 151 31.40 3.86 -18.05
N ILE A 152 30.41 4.56 -18.60
CA ILE A 152 29.04 4.56 -18.08
C ILE A 152 28.19 3.45 -18.69
N GLY A 153 28.19 3.26 -20.01
CA GLY A 153 27.45 2.22 -20.72
C GLY A 153 27.94 0.82 -20.32
N GLU A 154 29.11 0.42 -20.83
CA GLU A 154 29.68 -0.91 -20.55
C GLU A 154 30.16 -1.08 -19.11
N GLY A 155 30.59 0.00 -18.47
CA GLY A 155 31.15 -0.07 -17.12
C GLY A 155 30.07 -0.18 -16.05
N TRP A 156 28.96 0.55 -16.18
CA TRP A 156 28.00 0.76 -15.10
C TRP A 156 26.60 0.28 -15.44
N ILE A 157 26.01 0.77 -16.53
CA ILE A 157 24.65 0.45 -16.96
C ILE A 157 24.54 -1.07 -17.22
N GLU A 158 25.48 -1.63 -17.97
CA GLU A 158 25.53 -3.06 -18.24
C GLU A 158 25.65 -3.89 -16.94
N GLU A 159 26.39 -3.41 -15.94
CA GLU A 159 26.54 -4.10 -14.66
C GLU A 159 25.26 -4.06 -13.82
N ILE A 160 24.49 -2.96 -13.91
CA ILE A 160 23.13 -2.91 -13.34
C ILE A 160 22.26 -3.99 -13.99
N PHE A 161 22.28 -4.13 -15.33
CA PHE A 161 21.50 -5.13 -16.05
C PHE A 161 21.90 -6.56 -15.65
N ARG A 162 23.20 -6.86 -15.60
CA ARG A 162 23.71 -8.17 -15.18
C ARG A 162 23.27 -8.49 -13.75
N CYS A 163 23.37 -7.52 -12.83
CA CYS A 163 23.01 -7.72 -11.45
C CYS A 163 21.50 -7.97 -11.27
N LEU A 164 20.65 -7.15 -11.91
CA LEU A 164 19.20 -7.31 -11.87
C LEU A 164 18.78 -8.67 -12.47
N LYS A 165 19.37 -9.08 -13.60
CA LYS A 165 19.13 -10.42 -14.18
C LYS A 165 19.55 -11.53 -13.22
N LYS A 166 20.73 -11.43 -12.62
CA LYS A 166 21.28 -12.46 -11.70
C LYS A 166 20.40 -12.67 -10.48
N HIS A 167 19.80 -11.59 -9.98
CA HIS A 167 18.88 -11.61 -8.83
C HIS A 167 17.41 -11.79 -9.24
N ASP A 168 17.17 -12.25 -10.47
CA ASP A 168 15.85 -12.63 -10.99
C ASP A 168 14.82 -11.49 -10.93
N ILE A 169 15.29 -10.27 -11.21
CA ILE A 169 14.48 -9.06 -11.39
C ILE A 169 14.34 -8.81 -12.88
N ALA A 170 13.12 -8.97 -13.42
CA ALA A 170 12.82 -8.85 -14.85
C ALA A 170 13.79 -9.63 -15.77
N PRO A 171 14.02 -10.94 -15.53
CA PRO A 171 15.07 -11.72 -16.20
C PRO A 171 14.93 -11.77 -17.72
N ARG A 172 13.70 -11.79 -18.24
CA ARG A 172 13.41 -11.78 -19.69
C ARG A 172 13.82 -10.47 -20.36
N VAL A 173 13.58 -9.35 -19.68
CA VAL A 173 13.95 -8.01 -20.17
C VAL A 173 15.46 -7.89 -20.27
N PHE A 174 16.16 -8.13 -19.16
CA PHE A 174 17.62 -8.00 -19.15
C PHE A 174 18.33 -9.08 -19.95
N SER A 175 17.72 -10.24 -20.21
CA SER A 175 18.30 -11.22 -21.15
C SER A 175 18.29 -10.71 -22.59
N ALA A 176 17.16 -10.16 -23.05
CA ALA A 176 17.06 -9.59 -24.38
C ALA A 176 18.04 -8.42 -24.56
N ILE A 177 18.09 -7.51 -23.59
CA ILE A 177 18.98 -6.34 -23.62
C ILE A 177 20.46 -6.77 -23.61
N LEU A 178 20.85 -7.67 -22.69
CA LEU A 178 22.23 -8.13 -22.63
C LEU A 178 22.64 -8.87 -23.91
N GLU A 179 21.76 -9.61 -24.59
CA GLU A 179 22.08 -10.24 -25.89
C GLU A 179 22.43 -9.20 -26.97
N ASP A 180 21.79 -8.03 -26.93
CA ASP A 180 22.11 -6.91 -27.84
C ASP A 180 23.46 -6.27 -27.49
N GLU A 181 23.79 -6.08 -26.21
CA GLU A 181 25.08 -5.52 -25.78
C GLU A 181 26.29 -6.31 -26.33
N HIS A 182 26.16 -7.63 -26.50
CA HIS A 182 27.27 -8.48 -27.00
C HIS A 182 27.65 -8.23 -28.47
N ARG A 183 26.79 -7.56 -29.24
CA ARG A 183 26.95 -7.30 -30.69
C ARG A 183 27.23 -5.84 -31.00
N HIS A 184 27.30 -4.98 -29.98
CA HIS A 184 27.71 -3.58 -30.10
C HIS A 184 29.20 -3.45 -30.47
N VAL A 185 29.60 -2.24 -30.87
CA VAL A 185 30.99 -1.99 -31.26
C VAL A 185 31.90 -2.09 -30.04
N SER A 186 32.91 -2.96 -30.10
CA SER A 186 33.86 -3.11 -29.01
C SER A 186 34.71 -1.84 -28.84
N GLU A 187 34.97 -1.47 -27.59
CA GLU A 187 35.87 -0.37 -27.21
C GLU A 187 37.23 -0.40 -27.93
N ALA A 188 37.78 -1.60 -28.15
CA ALA A 188 39.07 -1.77 -28.85
C ALA A 188 39.00 -1.38 -30.33
N ASP A 189 37.85 -1.57 -30.98
CA ASP A 189 37.61 -1.16 -32.37
C ASP A 189 37.43 0.36 -32.46
N LEU A 190 36.75 0.96 -31.46
CA LEU A 190 36.57 2.42 -31.36
C LEU A 190 37.89 3.17 -31.16
N TYR A 191 38.77 2.67 -30.29
CA TYR A 191 40.08 3.28 -30.06
C TYR A 191 41.03 3.11 -31.24
N ARG A 192 40.86 2.06 -32.05
CA ARG A 192 41.65 1.87 -33.27
C ARG A 192 41.30 2.90 -34.34
N ASP A 193 40.02 3.25 -34.48
CA ASP A 193 39.54 4.16 -35.52
C ASP A 193 39.65 5.65 -35.13
N ILE A 194 39.35 6.00 -33.88
CA ILE A 194 39.34 7.40 -33.40
C ILE A 194 40.67 7.79 -32.73
N GLY A 195 41.43 6.79 -32.25
CA GLY A 195 42.67 6.97 -31.49
C GLY A 195 42.45 7.26 -30.01
N LEU A 196 43.50 7.08 -29.21
CA LEU A 196 43.46 7.35 -27.76
C LEU A 196 43.42 8.86 -27.45
N PRO A 197 42.64 9.30 -26.44
CA PRO A 197 42.63 10.68 -25.97
C PRO A 197 43.88 11.02 -25.13
N ASP A 198 44.11 12.33 -24.90
CA ASP A 198 45.15 12.82 -23.99
C ASP A 198 44.87 12.36 -22.54
N PRO A 199 45.77 11.56 -21.92
CA PRO A 199 45.56 11.02 -20.58
C PRO A 199 45.33 12.09 -19.50
N GLN A 200 45.97 13.26 -19.61
CA GLN A 200 45.79 14.32 -18.60
C GLN A 200 44.42 14.99 -18.70
N ALA A 201 43.94 15.23 -19.92
CA ALA A 201 42.61 15.77 -20.15
C ALA A 201 41.51 14.80 -19.69
N VAL A 202 41.66 13.50 -19.95
CA VAL A 202 40.70 12.47 -19.51
C VAL A 202 40.72 12.29 -18.01
N SER A 203 41.88 12.30 -17.35
CA SER A 203 41.97 12.12 -15.90
C SER A 203 41.17 13.15 -15.11
N ARG A 204 41.21 14.44 -15.49
CA ARG A 204 40.41 15.48 -14.82
C ARG A 204 38.91 15.32 -15.05
N LYS A 205 38.52 14.95 -16.27
CA LYS A 205 37.12 14.74 -16.63
C LYS A 205 36.55 13.48 -15.99
N LEU A 206 37.37 12.45 -15.83
CA LEU A 206 37.03 11.24 -15.08
C LEU A 206 36.75 11.54 -13.61
N GLU A 207 37.63 12.29 -12.93
CA GLU A 207 37.40 12.66 -11.53
C GLU A 207 36.10 13.46 -11.35
N TYR A 208 35.81 14.36 -12.30
CA TYR A 208 34.55 15.10 -12.30
C TYR A 208 33.34 14.21 -12.57
N LEU A 209 33.44 13.29 -13.54
CA LEU A 209 32.40 12.31 -13.87
C LEU A 209 32.08 11.42 -12.67
N GLU A 210 33.10 10.86 -12.01
CA GLU A 210 32.93 10.07 -10.79
C GLU A 210 32.29 10.90 -9.67
N GLY A 211 32.65 12.18 -9.56
CA GLY A 211 31.98 13.12 -8.66
C GLY A 211 30.48 13.24 -8.95
N LEU A 212 30.12 13.49 -10.21
CA LEU A 212 28.72 13.59 -10.65
C LEU A 212 27.97 12.27 -10.45
N LEU A 213 28.58 11.13 -10.71
CA LEU A 213 27.93 9.83 -10.48
C LEU A 213 27.61 9.63 -9.00
N LEU A 214 28.49 10.06 -8.10
CA LEU A 214 28.24 10.01 -6.67
C LEU A 214 27.11 10.96 -6.27
N THR A 215 27.17 12.23 -6.67
CA THR A 215 26.21 13.26 -6.21
C THR A 215 24.88 13.22 -6.93
N GLU A 216 24.89 13.00 -8.23
CA GLU A 216 23.71 13.11 -9.09
C GLU A 216 22.99 11.78 -9.33
N VAL A 217 23.63 10.64 -9.03
CA VAL A 217 23.00 9.30 -9.14
C VAL A 217 22.96 8.60 -7.79
N PHE A 218 24.09 8.39 -7.14
CA PHE A 218 24.11 7.59 -5.89
C PHE A 218 23.51 8.29 -4.67
N LEU A 219 23.48 9.63 -4.61
CA LEU A 219 22.76 10.36 -3.56
C LEU A 219 21.27 10.53 -3.84
N GLN A 220 20.79 10.12 -5.02
CA GLN A 220 19.36 10.10 -5.34
C GLN A 220 18.70 8.90 -4.66
N TYR A 221 18.39 9.06 -3.37
CA TYR A 221 17.93 8.00 -2.47
C TYR A 221 16.79 7.16 -3.04
N LYS A 222 15.82 7.76 -3.75
CA LYS A 222 14.69 7.03 -4.34
C LYS A 222 15.15 5.96 -5.34
N TYR A 223 16.18 6.22 -6.15
CA TYR A 223 16.65 5.26 -7.15
C TYR A 223 17.57 4.22 -6.53
N VAL A 224 18.53 4.65 -5.70
CA VAL A 224 19.46 3.73 -5.05
C VAL A 224 18.75 2.79 -4.10
N LEU A 225 17.85 3.29 -3.25
CA LEU A 225 17.08 2.44 -2.35
C LEU A 225 16.20 1.45 -3.12
N SER A 226 15.64 1.85 -4.27
CA SER A 226 14.84 0.95 -5.10
C SER A 226 15.68 -0.18 -5.67
N ILE A 227 16.84 0.12 -6.26
CA ILE A 227 17.76 -0.92 -6.75
C ILE A 227 18.23 -1.83 -5.61
N CYS A 228 18.67 -1.24 -4.48
CA CYS A 228 19.15 -2.02 -3.34
C CYS A 228 18.05 -2.90 -2.72
N THR A 229 16.79 -2.44 -2.72
CA THR A 229 15.66 -3.22 -2.22
C THR A 229 15.33 -4.38 -3.15
N LEU A 230 15.34 -4.16 -4.47
CA LEU A 230 15.12 -5.21 -5.46
C LEU A 230 16.25 -6.26 -5.44
N LEU A 231 17.49 -5.84 -5.24
CA LEU A 231 18.65 -6.76 -5.16
C LEU A 231 18.80 -7.45 -3.80
N GLY A 232 18.20 -6.89 -2.74
CA GLY A 232 18.49 -7.24 -1.36
C GLY A 232 19.93 -6.90 -0.94
N VAL A 233 20.27 -7.17 0.32
CA VAL A 233 21.59 -6.81 0.88
C VAL A 233 22.74 -7.52 0.17
N GLN A 234 22.60 -8.83 -0.06
CA GLN A 234 23.62 -9.62 -0.73
C GLN A 234 23.81 -9.17 -2.18
N GLY A 235 22.72 -8.97 -2.92
CA GLY A 235 22.81 -8.49 -4.30
C GLY A 235 23.39 -7.08 -4.39
N THR A 236 23.08 -6.20 -3.43
CA THR A 236 23.70 -4.87 -3.34
C THR A 236 25.21 -4.95 -3.12
N ALA A 237 25.68 -5.85 -2.25
CA ALA A 237 27.10 -6.04 -2.01
C ALA A 237 27.83 -6.58 -3.25
N GLU A 238 27.24 -7.56 -3.92
CA GLU A 238 27.77 -8.10 -5.17
C GLU A 238 27.78 -7.04 -6.29
N PHE A 239 26.75 -6.20 -6.36
CA PHE A 239 26.67 -5.09 -7.32
C PHE A 239 27.82 -4.10 -7.12
N ILE A 240 28.03 -3.59 -5.91
CA ILE A 240 29.10 -2.62 -5.63
C ILE A 240 30.49 -3.21 -5.92
N LEU A 241 30.72 -4.48 -5.55
CA LEU A 241 31.96 -5.19 -5.86
C LEU A 241 32.20 -5.33 -7.36
N SER A 242 31.17 -5.75 -8.10
CA SER A 242 31.26 -6.00 -9.54
C SER A 242 31.42 -4.69 -10.31
N LEU A 243 30.68 -3.65 -9.91
CA LEU A 243 30.79 -2.30 -10.44
C LEU A 243 32.21 -1.74 -10.26
N ASN A 244 32.78 -1.80 -9.05
CA ASN A 244 34.13 -1.32 -8.82
C ASN A 244 35.16 -2.09 -9.65
N LYS A 245 35.04 -3.43 -9.69
CA LYS A 245 35.94 -4.28 -10.47
C LYS A 245 35.87 -3.95 -11.97
N LYS A 246 34.67 -3.78 -12.53
CA LYS A 246 34.47 -3.43 -13.94
C LYS A 246 35.03 -2.03 -14.23
N HIS A 247 34.76 -1.05 -13.36
CA HIS A 247 35.29 0.31 -13.47
C HIS A 247 36.83 0.34 -13.49
N GLU A 248 37.48 -0.36 -12.57
CA GLU A 248 38.94 -0.51 -12.55
C GLU A 248 39.48 -1.19 -13.82
N GLN A 249 38.78 -2.21 -14.32
CA GLN A 249 39.17 -2.91 -15.55
C GLN A 249 39.11 -1.98 -16.76
N GLN A 250 38.05 -1.17 -16.90
CA GLN A 250 37.93 -0.22 -17.99
C GLN A 250 39.01 0.86 -17.92
N LEU A 251 39.26 1.43 -16.74
CA LEU A 251 40.31 2.46 -16.58
C LEU A 251 41.74 1.92 -16.85
N LYS A 252 42.02 0.66 -16.50
CA LYS A 252 43.31 0.02 -16.80
C LYS A 252 43.59 -0.03 -18.29
N LYS A 253 42.58 -0.19 -19.16
CA LYS A 253 42.76 -0.24 -20.62
C LYS A 253 43.32 1.06 -21.20
N ILE A 254 43.04 2.18 -20.55
CA ILE A 254 43.50 3.53 -20.93
C ILE A 254 44.61 4.06 -20.00
N ASN A 255 45.23 3.19 -19.21
CA ASN A 255 46.29 3.51 -18.24
C ASN A 255 45.90 4.57 -17.20
N LEU A 256 44.63 4.59 -16.78
CA LEU A 256 44.14 5.43 -15.69
C LEU A 256 43.79 4.59 -14.46
N GLN A 257 43.58 5.28 -13.33
CA GLN A 257 43.12 4.72 -12.07
C GLN A 257 41.88 5.50 -11.60
N PRO A 258 40.97 4.88 -10.83
CA PRO A 258 39.82 5.60 -10.26
C PRO A 258 40.27 6.73 -9.34
N SER A 259 39.47 7.80 -9.22
CA SER A 259 39.80 8.89 -8.30
C SER A 259 39.72 8.48 -6.83
N MET A 260 40.31 9.30 -5.97
CA MET A 260 40.23 9.12 -4.52
C MET A 260 38.78 9.12 -4.01
N LYS A 261 37.87 9.87 -4.65
CA LYS A 261 36.45 9.91 -4.25
C LYS A 261 35.75 8.59 -4.53
N TRP A 262 36.00 8.00 -5.69
CA TRP A 262 35.47 6.69 -6.07
C TRP A 262 36.00 5.58 -5.14
N GLN A 263 37.31 5.57 -4.91
CA GLN A 263 37.95 4.62 -4.00
C GLN A 263 37.41 4.75 -2.57
N PHE A 264 37.19 5.98 -2.10
CA PHE A 264 36.57 6.22 -0.79
C PHE A 264 35.15 5.67 -0.74
N PHE A 265 34.29 6.00 -1.72
CA PHE A 265 32.90 5.55 -1.78
C PHE A 265 32.79 4.01 -1.78
N THR A 266 33.55 3.36 -2.66
CA THR A 266 33.54 1.88 -2.75
C THR A 266 34.07 1.25 -1.47
N SER A 267 35.16 1.76 -0.89
CA SER A 267 35.70 1.27 0.39
C SER A 267 34.72 1.44 1.56
N LEU A 268 33.95 2.54 1.57
CA LEU A 268 32.93 2.80 2.57
C LEU A 268 31.76 1.84 2.40
N GLY A 269 31.25 1.66 1.18
CA GLY A 269 30.20 0.69 0.86
C GLY A 269 30.58 -0.72 1.30
N LEU A 270 31.79 -1.18 0.97
CA LEU A 270 32.28 -2.51 1.35
C LEU A 270 32.43 -2.71 2.85
N LYS A 271 32.63 -1.64 3.63
CA LYS A 271 32.66 -1.71 5.10
C LYS A 271 31.28 -1.64 5.74
N LEU A 272 30.37 -0.84 5.18
CA LEU A 272 29.02 -0.66 5.70
C LEU A 272 28.11 -1.84 5.39
N LEU A 273 28.21 -2.43 4.20
CA LEU A 273 27.31 -3.50 3.75
C LEU A 273 27.32 -4.74 4.66
N PRO A 274 28.48 -5.26 5.13
CA PRO A 274 28.50 -6.36 6.09
C PRO A 274 27.81 -6.00 7.40
N GLN A 275 27.97 -4.76 7.89
CA GLN A 275 27.33 -4.31 9.12
C GLN A 275 25.80 -4.20 8.96
N ILE A 276 25.34 -3.71 7.80
CA ILE A 276 23.92 -3.68 7.45
C ILE A 276 23.37 -5.10 7.33
N GLN A 277 24.14 -6.03 6.74
CA GLN A 277 23.75 -7.43 6.62
C GLN A 277 23.62 -8.09 8.00
N GLU A 278 24.62 -7.93 8.86
CA GLU A 278 24.57 -8.42 10.25
C GLU A 278 23.38 -7.82 11.00
N HIS A 279 23.14 -6.51 10.86
CA HIS A 279 21.99 -5.86 11.47
C HIS A 279 20.67 -6.43 10.96
N ASN A 280 20.53 -6.66 9.65
CA ASN A 280 19.32 -7.23 9.06
C ASN A 280 19.09 -8.68 9.47
N HIS A 281 20.14 -9.48 9.72
CA HIS A 281 20.01 -10.83 10.26
C HIS A 281 19.49 -10.88 11.71
N LEU A 282 19.57 -9.77 12.44
CA LEU A 282 18.95 -9.64 13.78
C LEU A 282 17.44 -9.42 13.70
N HIS A 283 16.90 -9.12 12.52
CA HIS A 283 15.49 -8.85 12.31
C HIS A 283 14.85 -9.97 11.49
N ARG A 284 13.61 -10.29 11.83
CA ARG A 284 12.80 -11.24 11.07
C ARG A 284 11.52 -10.55 10.63
N GLU A 285 11.21 -10.67 9.36
CA GLU A 285 9.91 -10.27 8.83
C GLU A 285 8.79 -11.14 9.43
N ILE A 286 7.72 -10.49 9.87
CA ILE A 286 6.53 -11.13 10.42
C ILE A 286 5.35 -10.79 9.51
N GLU A 287 4.65 -11.82 9.02
CA GLU A 287 3.46 -11.67 8.19
C GLU A 287 2.40 -10.80 8.90
N LEU A 288 1.87 -9.81 8.20
CA LEU A 288 0.78 -8.98 8.71
C LEU A 288 -0.48 -9.84 8.85
N SER A 289 -1.13 -9.77 10.02
CA SER A 289 -2.45 -10.36 10.17
C SER A 289 -3.47 -9.66 9.25
N PRO A 290 -4.55 -10.32 8.82
CA PRO A 290 -5.56 -9.71 7.96
C PRO A 290 -6.12 -8.40 8.52
N LEU A 291 -6.28 -8.30 9.85
CA LEU A 291 -6.73 -7.07 10.49
C LEU A 291 -5.70 -5.93 10.38
N ARG A 292 -4.41 -6.24 10.54
CA ARG A 292 -3.35 -5.24 10.37
C ARG A 292 -3.33 -4.73 8.94
N GLN A 293 -3.51 -5.60 7.95
CA GLN A 293 -3.62 -5.20 6.54
C GLN A 293 -4.79 -4.22 6.36
N VAL A 294 -5.98 -4.53 6.89
CA VAL A 294 -7.15 -3.60 6.88
C VAL A 294 -6.82 -2.27 7.57
N PHE A 295 -6.15 -2.28 8.72
CA PHE A 295 -5.82 -1.05 9.43
C PHE A 295 -4.78 -0.18 8.71
N MET A 296 -3.84 -0.79 7.98
CA MET A 296 -2.92 -0.04 7.13
C MET A 296 -3.66 0.71 6.02
N THR A 297 -4.80 0.20 5.55
CA THR A 297 -5.61 0.90 4.57
C THR A 297 -6.44 2.05 5.15
N GLN A 298 -6.75 2.00 6.45
CA GLN A 298 -7.61 3.00 7.13
C GLN A 298 -6.82 4.15 7.77
N TRP A 299 -5.57 3.92 8.18
CA TRP A 299 -4.81 4.86 9.01
C TRP A 299 -3.43 5.25 8.46
N SER A 300 -3.04 4.77 7.27
CA SER A 300 -1.76 5.16 6.65
C SER A 300 -1.68 6.65 6.30
N ASN A 301 -2.82 7.29 6.03
CA ASN A 301 -2.90 8.73 5.74
C ASN A 301 -4.14 9.35 6.39
N PRO A 302 -4.10 9.71 7.69
CA PRO A 302 -5.25 10.29 8.37
C PRO A 302 -5.52 11.70 7.85
N SER A 303 -6.43 11.82 6.88
CA SER A 303 -6.81 13.11 6.28
C SER A 303 -7.86 13.87 7.09
N ASP A 304 -8.62 13.16 7.92
CA ASP A 304 -9.82 13.71 8.56
C ASP A 304 -9.51 14.28 9.96
N PRO A 305 -9.93 15.52 10.26
CA PRO A 305 -9.61 16.16 11.53
C PRO A 305 -10.37 15.48 12.68
N THR A 306 -9.65 14.79 13.55
CA THR A 306 -10.21 14.18 14.76
C THR A 306 -10.04 15.11 15.96
N MET A 307 -11.15 15.57 16.53
CA MET A 307 -11.16 16.23 17.84
C MET A 307 -11.29 15.18 18.95
N VAL A 308 -10.56 15.36 20.06
CA VAL A 308 -10.62 14.44 21.19
C VAL A 308 -10.94 15.19 22.49
N GLY A 309 -11.96 14.71 23.21
CA GLY A 309 -12.32 15.18 24.54
C GLY A 309 -12.24 14.05 25.57
N GLN A 310 -11.95 14.37 26.83
CA GLN A 310 -11.97 13.39 27.92
C GLN A 310 -12.74 13.95 29.12
N PHE A 311 -13.58 13.12 29.74
CA PHE A 311 -14.38 13.48 30.89
C PHE A 311 -14.61 12.27 31.81
N GLY A 312 -15.14 12.51 33.02
CA GLY A 312 -15.48 11.46 33.98
C GLY A 312 -16.98 11.28 34.11
N VAL A 313 -17.44 10.02 34.23
CA VAL A 313 -18.82 9.65 34.52
C VAL A 313 -18.87 9.04 35.92
N ASP A 314 -19.76 9.54 36.78
CA ASP A 314 -19.99 8.95 38.11
C ASP A 314 -20.75 7.62 37.98
N VAL A 315 -20.04 6.53 38.26
CA VAL A 315 -20.54 5.15 38.20
C VAL A 315 -20.63 4.52 39.59
N SER A 316 -20.58 5.32 40.66
CA SER A 316 -20.65 4.84 42.06
C SER A 316 -21.88 3.98 42.34
N CYS A 317 -22.96 4.16 41.59
CA CYS A 317 -24.18 3.35 41.71
C CYS A 317 -23.98 1.86 41.37
N LEU A 318 -22.94 1.52 40.60
CA LEU A 318 -22.54 0.15 40.29
C LEU A 318 -21.65 -0.48 41.35
N ASP A 319 -21.04 0.32 42.22
CA ASP A 319 -20.15 -0.13 43.30
C ASP A 319 -19.12 -1.18 42.82
N ILE A 320 -18.28 -0.76 41.87
CA ILE A 320 -17.45 -1.65 41.05
C ILE A 320 -16.41 -2.38 41.92
N PHE A 321 -15.83 -1.69 42.89
CA PHE A 321 -14.80 -2.26 43.77
C PHE A 321 -15.35 -3.33 44.72
N ASN A 322 -16.64 -3.24 45.10
CA ASN A 322 -17.31 -4.27 45.89
C ASN A 322 -17.97 -5.36 45.03
N LYS A 323 -17.80 -5.30 43.69
CA LYS A 323 -18.29 -6.29 42.73
C LYS A 323 -19.80 -6.56 42.84
N LYS A 324 -20.60 -5.51 43.08
CA LYS A 324 -22.05 -5.62 43.25
C LYS A 324 -22.78 -6.18 42.02
N TYR A 325 -22.25 -5.91 40.82
CA TYR A 325 -22.79 -6.42 39.55
C TYR A 325 -21.69 -7.11 38.72
N PRO A 326 -22.06 -7.96 37.75
CA PRO A 326 -21.11 -8.57 36.82
C PRO A 326 -20.25 -7.54 36.08
N SER A 327 -19.02 -7.89 35.73
CA SER A 327 -18.05 -6.98 35.09
C SER A 327 -18.54 -6.37 33.77
N GLU A 328 -19.35 -7.10 33.01
CA GLU A 328 -19.92 -6.67 31.73
C GLU A 328 -21.02 -5.61 31.86
N THR A 329 -21.55 -5.41 33.07
CA THR A 329 -22.67 -4.49 33.34
C THR A 329 -22.32 -3.07 32.94
N LEU A 330 -21.11 -2.61 33.27
CA LEU A 330 -20.64 -1.27 32.94
C LEU A 330 -20.63 -1.02 31.44
N THR A 331 -19.99 -1.90 30.66
CA THR A 331 -19.89 -1.76 29.20
C THR A 331 -21.27 -1.82 28.55
N THR A 332 -22.12 -2.73 29.01
CA THR A 332 -23.48 -2.89 28.46
C THR A 332 -24.34 -1.66 28.78
N LEU A 333 -24.27 -1.13 30.00
CA LEU A 333 -24.97 0.11 30.37
C LEU A 333 -24.44 1.32 29.58
N MET A 334 -23.12 1.43 29.38
CA MET A 334 -22.55 2.50 28.56
C MET A 334 -22.99 2.41 27.10
N LEU A 335 -23.10 1.20 26.55
CA LEU A 335 -23.63 1.00 25.20
C LEU A 335 -25.08 1.51 25.08
N GLN A 336 -25.93 1.18 26.06
CA GLN A 336 -27.30 1.71 26.14
C GLN A 336 -27.34 3.22 26.38
N THR A 337 -26.43 3.73 27.20
CA THR A 337 -26.30 5.16 27.52
C THR A 337 -25.99 5.95 26.27
N ILE A 338 -25.01 5.50 25.48
CA ILE A 338 -24.68 6.14 24.21
C ILE A 338 -25.89 6.06 23.28
N SER A 339 -26.51 4.89 23.12
CA SER A 339 -27.68 4.73 22.23
C SER A 339 -28.85 5.63 22.61
N GLN A 340 -29.13 5.82 23.91
CA GLN A 340 -30.15 6.76 24.38
C GLN A 340 -29.72 8.21 24.15
N GLY A 341 -28.44 8.55 24.39
CA GLY A 341 -27.89 9.87 24.09
C GLY A 341 -28.01 10.23 22.62
N LEU A 342 -27.75 9.28 21.71
CA LEU A 342 -27.97 9.44 20.27
C LEU A 342 -29.43 9.74 19.94
N MET A 343 -30.40 9.18 20.66
CA MET A 343 -31.83 9.47 20.42
C MET A 343 -32.27 10.82 20.98
N LEU A 344 -31.65 11.29 22.05
CA LEU A 344 -31.97 12.58 22.67
C LEU A 344 -31.35 13.76 21.92
N GLU A 345 -30.17 13.54 21.32
CA GLU A 345 -29.42 14.58 20.62
C GLU A 345 -29.20 14.20 19.16
N ASP A 346 -30.03 14.81 18.31
CA ASP A 346 -30.09 14.59 16.87
C ASP A 346 -28.74 14.79 16.16
N SER A 347 -27.95 15.77 16.61
CA SER A 347 -26.63 16.06 16.06
C SER A 347 -25.64 14.90 16.23
N PHE A 348 -25.82 14.03 17.23
CA PHE A 348 -24.94 12.87 17.45
C PHE A 348 -25.18 11.74 16.45
N ARG A 349 -26.27 11.82 15.69
CA ARG A 349 -26.59 10.88 14.60
C ARG A 349 -26.18 11.41 13.23
N ASN A 350 -25.50 12.55 13.19
CA ASN A 350 -24.97 13.15 11.97
C ASN A 350 -23.66 12.49 11.55
N PHE A 351 -23.47 12.34 10.24
CA PHE A 351 -22.24 11.82 9.65
C PHE A 351 -22.05 12.37 8.24
N LEU A 352 -20.79 12.47 7.80
CA LEU A 352 -20.48 12.85 6.44
C LEU A 352 -20.40 11.61 5.55
N SER A 353 -20.99 11.68 4.37
CA SER A 353 -20.76 10.70 3.31
C SER A 353 -20.71 11.43 1.97
N HIS A 354 -19.63 11.26 1.22
CA HIS A 354 -19.42 11.92 -0.08
C HIS A 354 -19.73 13.43 -0.05
N HIS A 355 -19.15 14.15 0.94
CA HIS A 355 -19.32 15.59 1.15
C HIS A 355 -20.75 16.07 1.48
N LYS A 356 -21.67 15.15 1.76
CA LYS A 356 -23.02 15.46 2.23
C LYS A 356 -23.15 15.07 3.69
N LEU A 357 -23.82 15.93 4.46
CA LEU A 357 -24.18 15.64 5.83
C LEU A 357 -25.49 14.85 5.84
N TYR A 358 -25.45 13.69 6.47
CA TYR A 358 -26.60 12.81 6.67
C TYR A 358 -26.92 12.70 8.14
N GLN A 359 -28.18 12.44 8.45
CA GLN A 359 -28.65 12.16 9.80
C GLN A 359 -29.46 10.87 9.79
N SER A 360 -29.13 9.94 10.68
CA SER A 360 -29.90 8.69 10.80
C SER A 360 -31.15 8.86 11.66
N GLN A 361 -32.20 8.08 11.35
CA GLN A 361 -33.45 8.07 12.12
C GLN A 361 -33.34 7.28 13.42
N GLU A 362 -32.52 6.23 13.43
CA GLU A 362 -32.34 5.34 14.58
C GLU A 362 -30.95 5.51 15.20
N ALA A 363 -30.82 5.14 16.48
CA ALA A 363 -29.55 5.16 17.18
C ALA A 363 -28.74 3.90 16.89
N TYR A 364 -27.71 4.00 16.05
CA TYR A 364 -26.79 2.91 15.76
C TYR A 364 -25.53 2.99 16.64
N THR A 365 -25.34 2.00 17.50
CA THR A 365 -24.20 1.92 18.41
C THR A 365 -23.43 0.63 18.19
N ALA A 366 -22.12 0.73 18.10
CA ALA A 366 -21.24 -0.41 17.94
C ALA A 366 -20.44 -0.73 19.19
N LEU A 367 -20.23 -2.02 19.47
CA LEU A 367 -19.29 -2.50 20.46
C LEU A 367 -18.06 -3.09 19.77
N VAL A 368 -16.88 -2.56 20.09
CA VAL A 368 -15.59 -3.07 19.63
C VAL A 368 -15.08 -4.11 20.63
N VAL A 369 -14.78 -5.31 20.15
CA VAL A 369 -14.39 -6.47 20.99
C VAL A 369 -13.17 -7.19 20.41
N LYS A 370 -12.22 -7.56 21.27
CA LYS A 370 -11.19 -8.53 20.89
C LYS A 370 -11.79 -9.93 20.85
N LEU A 371 -11.64 -10.64 19.75
CA LEU A 371 -12.16 -12.01 19.65
C LEU A 371 -11.27 -13.00 20.44
N PRO A 372 -11.86 -13.83 21.32
CA PRO A 372 -11.07 -14.75 22.13
C PRO A 372 -10.42 -15.83 21.26
N ASN A 373 -9.13 -16.10 21.52
CA ASN A 373 -8.34 -17.12 20.82
C ASN A 373 -8.28 -16.93 19.29
N CYS A 374 -8.34 -15.69 18.80
CA CYS A 374 -8.25 -15.32 17.38
C CYS A 374 -7.11 -14.31 17.13
N GLY A 375 -5.99 -14.46 17.86
CA GLY A 375 -4.82 -13.58 17.73
C GLY A 375 -5.09 -12.13 18.14
N ASP A 376 -4.81 -11.21 17.22
CA ASP A 376 -5.05 -9.77 17.36
C ASP A 376 -6.38 -9.31 16.74
N HIS A 377 -7.25 -10.24 16.32
CA HIS A 377 -8.49 -9.90 15.64
C HIS A 377 -9.47 -9.13 16.54
N ILE A 378 -10.05 -8.06 15.99
CA ILE A 378 -11.00 -7.17 16.63
C ILE A 378 -12.28 -7.16 15.79
N GLY A 379 -13.39 -7.51 16.44
CA GLY A 379 -14.73 -7.44 15.88
C GLY A 379 -15.45 -6.16 16.28
N THR A 380 -16.45 -5.78 15.48
CA THR A 380 -17.38 -4.67 15.74
C THR A 380 -18.81 -5.19 15.64
N ILE A 381 -19.58 -5.13 16.71
CA ILE A 381 -20.99 -5.55 16.75
C ILE A 381 -21.87 -4.32 16.75
N VAL A 382 -22.75 -4.15 15.78
CA VAL A 382 -23.61 -2.97 15.65
C VAL A 382 -25.04 -3.30 16.04
N PHE A 383 -25.60 -2.48 16.93
CA PHE A 383 -26.98 -2.58 17.39
C PHE A 383 -27.76 -1.33 17.02
N ALA A 384 -29.00 -1.50 16.55
CA ALA A 384 -29.96 -0.42 16.44
C ALA A 384 -30.76 -0.29 17.75
N ASN A 385 -30.90 0.93 18.25
CA ASN A 385 -31.76 1.28 19.38
C ASN A 385 -31.57 0.40 20.64
N CYS A 386 -30.34 0.02 20.96
CA CYS A 386 -30.07 -0.93 22.06
C CYS A 386 -30.48 -0.40 23.46
N HIS A 387 -30.71 0.91 23.59
CA HIS A 387 -31.31 1.54 24.77
C HIS A 387 -32.73 1.07 25.08
N LYS A 388 -33.45 0.49 24.11
CA LYS A 388 -34.79 -0.09 24.28
C LYS A 388 -34.74 -1.55 24.77
N MET A 389 -33.59 -2.20 24.70
CA MET A 389 -33.44 -3.60 25.09
C MET A 389 -33.25 -3.74 26.61
N PRO A 390 -33.70 -4.84 27.24
CA PRO A 390 -33.27 -5.15 28.61
C PRO A 390 -31.76 -5.41 28.66
N LEU A 391 -31.09 -4.93 29.71
CA LEU A 391 -29.62 -5.04 29.85
C LEU A 391 -29.13 -6.50 29.74
N GLN A 392 -29.82 -7.42 30.42
CA GLN A 392 -29.45 -8.84 30.41
C GLN A 392 -29.57 -9.45 29.00
N THR A 393 -30.62 -9.08 28.26
CA THR A 393 -30.81 -9.51 26.86
C THR A 393 -29.67 -9.02 25.98
N LEU A 394 -29.29 -7.74 26.09
CA LEU A 394 -28.18 -7.17 25.33
C LEU A 394 -26.85 -7.86 25.67
N SER A 395 -26.57 -8.09 26.95
CA SER A 395 -25.36 -8.81 27.40
C SER A 395 -25.30 -10.25 26.85
N MET A 396 -26.40 -10.99 26.91
CA MET A 396 -26.47 -12.34 26.34
C MET A 396 -26.28 -12.31 24.82
N ARG A 397 -26.88 -11.35 24.13
CA ARG A 397 -26.78 -11.18 22.68
C ARG A 397 -25.34 -10.91 22.25
N ILE A 398 -24.63 -10.02 22.94
CA ILE A 398 -23.20 -9.75 22.73
C ILE A 398 -22.40 -11.05 22.85
N LYS A 399 -22.58 -11.83 23.92
CA LYS A 399 -21.86 -13.09 24.13
C LYS A 399 -22.11 -14.11 23.01
N GLN A 400 -23.33 -14.19 22.49
CA GLN A 400 -23.68 -15.07 21.37
C GLN A 400 -22.99 -14.62 20.07
N ILE A 401 -23.09 -13.34 19.73
CA ILE A 401 -22.49 -12.80 18.51
C ILE A 401 -20.97 -12.98 18.52
N VAL A 402 -20.30 -12.73 19.66
CA VAL A 402 -18.85 -12.99 19.79
C VAL A 402 -18.50 -14.46 19.45
N ARG A 403 -19.32 -15.42 19.87
CA ARG A 403 -19.10 -16.85 19.53
C ARG A 403 -19.26 -17.10 18.03
N LEU A 404 -20.22 -16.46 17.37
CA LEU A 404 -20.43 -16.57 15.92
C LEU A 404 -19.30 -15.90 15.13
N MET A 405 -18.82 -14.73 15.56
CA MET A 405 -17.66 -14.06 14.95
C MET A 405 -16.40 -14.91 15.07
N VAL A 406 -16.17 -15.55 16.22
CA VAL A 406 -15.08 -16.53 16.42
C VAL A 406 -15.24 -17.75 15.52
N TYR A 407 -16.46 -18.25 15.33
CA TYR A 407 -16.72 -19.32 14.36
C TYR A 407 -16.33 -18.88 12.94
N CYS A 408 -16.76 -17.68 12.51
CA CYS A 408 -16.44 -17.15 11.19
C CYS A 408 -14.94 -17.05 10.96
N TYR A 409 -14.20 -16.52 11.95
CA TYR A 409 -12.75 -16.44 11.92
C TYR A 409 -12.08 -17.81 11.74
N LYS A 410 -12.45 -18.78 12.59
CA LYS A 410 -11.87 -20.12 12.54
C LYS A 410 -12.24 -20.88 11.27
N LYS A 411 -13.44 -20.66 10.72
CA LYS A 411 -13.87 -21.27 9.46
C LYS A 411 -13.10 -20.69 8.28
N ARG A 412 -12.89 -19.37 8.25
CA ARG A 412 -12.04 -18.68 7.26
C ARG A 412 -10.62 -19.26 7.24
N GLU A 413 -9.95 -19.35 8.40
CA GLU A 413 -8.59 -19.92 8.48
C GLU A 413 -8.52 -21.37 7.98
N LYS A 414 -9.55 -22.18 8.26
CA LYS A 414 -9.62 -23.55 7.74
C LYS A 414 -9.76 -23.58 6.22
N LEU A 415 -10.52 -22.65 5.64
CA LEU A 415 -10.68 -22.54 4.20
C LEU A 415 -9.38 -22.12 3.53
N GLU A 416 -8.66 -21.14 4.07
CA GLU A 416 -7.35 -20.71 3.53
C GLU A 416 -6.32 -21.84 3.53
N LYS A 417 -6.34 -22.71 4.56
CA LYS A 417 -5.47 -23.90 4.60
C LYS A 417 -5.84 -24.93 3.54
N LYS A 418 -7.12 -25.03 3.19
CA LYS A 418 -7.64 -25.99 2.21
C LYS A 418 -7.55 -25.45 0.77
N HIS A 419 -7.65 -24.14 0.62
CA HIS A 419 -7.74 -23.42 -0.64
C HIS A 419 -6.85 -22.15 -0.57
N PRO A 420 -5.52 -22.29 -0.76
CA PRO A 420 -4.57 -21.19 -0.56
C PRO A 420 -4.84 -19.92 -1.38
N TYR A 421 -5.39 -20.06 -2.60
CA TYR A 421 -5.73 -18.93 -3.47
C TYR A 421 -6.72 -17.93 -2.84
N LEU A 422 -7.52 -18.34 -1.85
CA LEU A 422 -8.43 -17.43 -1.14
C LEU A 422 -7.69 -16.31 -0.40
N LYS A 423 -6.43 -16.53 -0.01
CA LYS A 423 -5.58 -15.48 0.57
C LYS A 423 -5.26 -14.39 -0.45
N GLU A 424 -5.01 -14.76 -1.70
CA GLU A 424 -4.69 -13.84 -2.79
C GLU A 424 -5.89 -12.94 -3.10
N VAL A 425 -7.11 -13.50 -3.11
CA VAL A 425 -8.35 -12.73 -3.29
C VAL A 425 -8.51 -11.60 -2.27
N LEU A 426 -8.17 -11.85 -0.99
CA LEU A 426 -8.21 -10.80 0.04
C LEU A 426 -7.07 -9.79 -0.13
N ALA A 427 -5.87 -10.27 -0.46
CA ALA A 427 -4.71 -9.43 -0.67
C ALA A 427 -4.92 -8.45 -1.84
N GLU A 428 -5.47 -8.91 -2.96
CA GLU A 428 -5.82 -8.08 -4.11
C GLU A 428 -6.84 -7.00 -3.75
N PHE A 429 -7.91 -7.36 -3.02
CA PHE A 429 -8.92 -6.41 -2.57
C PHE A 429 -8.33 -5.33 -1.65
N LEU A 430 -7.48 -5.71 -0.69
CA LEU A 430 -6.85 -4.76 0.22
C LEU A 430 -5.79 -3.90 -0.48
N TYR A 431 -5.08 -4.47 -1.45
CA TYR A 431 -4.13 -3.75 -2.29
C TYR A 431 -4.84 -2.68 -3.11
N ASP A 432 -5.96 -3.00 -3.76
CA ASP A 432 -6.77 -2.04 -4.51
C ASP A 432 -7.34 -0.94 -3.60
N PHE A 433 -7.80 -1.31 -2.40
CA PHE A 433 -8.28 -0.32 -1.43
C PHE A 433 -7.18 0.67 -0.99
N GLN A 434 -5.94 0.20 -0.82
CA GLN A 434 -4.82 1.04 -0.36
C GLN A 434 -4.12 1.81 -1.49
N ASN A 435 -3.93 1.17 -2.64
CA ASN A 435 -3.09 1.64 -3.74
C ASN A 435 -3.88 1.96 -5.01
N GLY A 436 -5.22 1.88 -4.96
CA GLY A 436 -6.10 2.33 -6.02
C GLY A 436 -5.84 3.80 -6.34
N VAL A 437 -5.87 4.14 -7.63
CA VAL A 437 -5.56 5.51 -8.10
C VAL A 437 -6.56 6.52 -7.53
N TYR A 438 -7.85 6.15 -7.53
CA TYR A 438 -8.88 6.95 -6.90
C TYR A 438 -9.08 6.47 -5.46
N PRO A 439 -9.25 7.39 -4.50
CA PRO A 439 -9.63 7.01 -3.15
C PRO A 439 -10.87 6.12 -3.20
N TYR A 440 -10.83 4.99 -2.51
CA TYR A 440 -11.99 4.12 -2.40
C TYR A 440 -13.14 4.93 -1.79
N PRO A 441 -14.31 5.04 -2.45
CA PRO A 441 -15.41 5.90 -2.00
C PRO A 441 -16.14 5.22 -0.85
N MET A 442 -15.48 5.07 0.30
CA MET A 442 -16.06 4.44 1.46
C MET A 442 -17.16 5.34 2.03
N PRO A 443 -18.41 4.87 2.08
CA PRO A 443 -19.48 5.68 2.63
C PRO A 443 -19.24 5.87 4.13
N GLY A 444 -19.41 7.11 4.60
CA GLY A 444 -19.51 7.33 6.04
C GLY A 444 -20.76 6.66 6.60
N ASN A 445 -20.74 6.39 7.90
CA ASN A 445 -21.86 5.75 8.58
C ASN A 445 -22.22 6.49 9.87
N SER A 446 -23.47 6.30 10.31
CA SER A 446 -24.00 6.88 11.56
C SER A 446 -23.64 6.07 12.82
N VAL A 447 -22.77 5.07 12.70
CA VAL A 447 -22.48 4.15 13.79
C VAL A 447 -21.51 4.81 14.77
N VAL A 448 -21.92 4.90 16.03
CA VAL A 448 -21.05 5.38 17.11
C VAL A 448 -20.44 4.19 17.84
N SER A 449 -19.12 4.06 17.75
CA SER A 449 -18.41 2.90 18.30
C SER A 449 -17.99 3.09 19.76
N LEU A 450 -18.06 2.02 20.55
CA LEU A 450 -17.66 1.94 21.96
C LEU A 450 -16.57 0.89 22.10
N SER A 451 -15.42 1.29 22.63
CA SER A 451 -14.33 0.40 23.01
C SER A 451 -14.11 0.47 24.51
N ASN A 452 -14.01 -0.68 25.19
CA ASN A 452 -13.62 -0.72 26.60
C ASN A 452 -12.22 -1.31 26.74
N ILE A 453 -11.26 -0.47 27.13
CA ILE A 453 -9.87 -0.86 27.37
C ILE A 453 -9.48 -0.68 28.84
N GLY A 454 -10.43 -0.37 29.72
CA GLY A 454 -10.17 -0.14 31.14
C GLY A 454 -9.59 -1.36 31.85
N PHE A 455 -9.91 -2.58 31.39
CA PHE A 455 -9.31 -3.80 31.93
C PHE A 455 -7.80 -3.92 31.68
N CYS A 456 -7.23 -3.11 30.79
CA CYS A 456 -5.79 -3.02 30.54
C CYS A 456 -5.09 -2.00 31.45
N GLY A 457 -5.82 -1.28 32.32
CA GLY A 457 -5.24 -0.26 33.22
C GLY A 457 -4.99 1.10 32.57
N TYR A 458 -5.60 1.40 31.41
CA TYR A 458 -5.46 2.71 30.78
C TYR A 458 -6.28 3.76 31.53
N GLN A 459 -5.63 4.86 31.92
CA GLN A 459 -6.27 6.00 32.61
C GLN A 459 -6.56 7.18 31.67
N GLN A 460 -5.88 7.24 30.52
CA GLN A 460 -6.08 8.22 29.45
C GLN A 460 -5.82 7.53 28.10
N ALA A 461 -6.59 7.90 27.08
CA ALA A 461 -6.36 7.41 25.73
C ALA A 461 -6.94 8.40 24.70
N LYS A 462 -6.32 8.43 23.52
CA LYS A 462 -6.87 9.04 22.31
C LYS A 462 -6.92 7.96 21.24
N SER A 463 -8.08 7.76 20.62
CA SER A 463 -8.22 6.79 19.53
C SER A 463 -8.47 7.55 18.24
N PRO A 464 -7.71 7.31 17.16
CA PRO A 464 -8.11 7.81 15.85
C PRO A 464 -9.46 7.21 15.45
N LEU A 465 -10.21 7.97 14.64
CA LEU A 465 -11.39 7.48 13.95
C LEU A 465 -10.98 6.67 12.72
N ARG A 466 -11.84 5.75 12.29
CA ARG A 466 -11.78 5.21 10.93
C ARG A 466 -12.37 6.24 9.96
N ALA A 467 -12.00 6.18 8.68
CA ALA A 467 -12.45 7.16 7.69
C ALA A 467 -13.98 7.18 7.46
N ASN A 468 -14.71 6.17 7.93
CA ASN A 468 -16.18 6.12 7.88
C ASN A 468 -16.87 6.36 9.23
N GLU A 469 -16.13 6.56 10.33
CA GLU A 469 -16.67 6.80 11.67
C GLU A 469 -16.78 8.30 11.95
N ALA A 470 -17.94 8.75 12.44
CA ALA A 470 -18.12 10.13 12.88
C ALA A 470 -17.78 10.34 14.37
N LEU A 471 -17.98 9.30 15.20
CA LEU A 471 -17.88 9.41 16.65
C LEU A 471 -17.48 8.07 17.30
N LYS A 472 -16.57 8.13 18.28
CA LYS A 472 -16.09 6.96 19.02
C LYS A 472 -15.90 7.26 20.51
N PHE A 473 -16.41 6.37 21.36
CA PHE A 473 -16.23 6.37 22.80
C PHE A 473 -15.21 5.30 23.21
N THR A 474 -14.29 5.67 24.11
CA THR A 474 -13.32 4.76 24.72
C THR A 474 -13.45 4.81 26.24
N LEU A 475 -13.82 3.69 26.85
CA LEU A 475 -13.91 3.52 28.31
C LEU A 475 -12.55 3.12 28.87
N LEU A 476 -12.18 3.77 29.98
CA LEU A 476 -10.90 3.63 30.65
C LEU A 476 -11.08 2.98 32.04
N GLU A 477 -9.99 2.79 32.77
CA GLU A 477 -10.02 2.17 34.09
C GLU A 477 -10.83 3.03 35.07
N VAL A 478 -11.74 2.39 35.81
CA VAL A 478 -12.54 3.08 36.84
C VAL A 478 -11.66 3.37 38.04
N GLU A 479 -11.70 4.60 38.52
CA GLU A 479 -10.93 5.03 39.67
C GLU A 479 -11.84 5.57 40.78
N ARG A 480 -11.51 5.24 42.04
CA ARG A 480 -12.15 5.82 43.21
C ARG A 480 -11.45 7.13 43.58
N ARG A 481 -12.12 8.27 43.39
CA ARG A 481 -11.55 9.61 43.61
C ARG A 481 -12.40 10.44 44.57
N PRO A 482 -11.79 11.35 45.37
CA PRO A 482 -12.54 12.33 46.16
C PRO A 482 -13.17 13.37 45.22
N VAL A 483 -14.50 13.50 45.28
CA VAL A 483 -15.27 14.48 44.49
C VAL A 483 -16.00 15.41 45.44
N TRP A 484 -15.94 16.71 45.16
CA TRP A 484 -16.65 17.71 45.95
C TRP A 484 -18.16 17.56 45.77
N ASP A 485 -18.86 17.22 46.85
CA ASP A 485 -20.32 17.20 46.89
C ASP A 485 -20.85 18.57 47.31
N LYS A 486 -21.68 19.19 46.45
CA LYS A 486 -22.21 20.53 46.68
C LYS A 486 -23.25 20.56 47.80
N GLU A 487 -24.00 19.46 47.98
CA GLU A 487 -25.07 19.37 48.97
C GLU A 487 -24.49 19.08 50.36
N ALA A 488 -23.60 18.10 50.46
CA ALA A 488 -22.92 17.72 51.69
C ALA A 488 -21.75 18.67 52.06
N ARG A 489 -21.32 19.55 51.15
CA ARG A 489 -20.20 20.49 51.32
C ARG A 489 -18.90 19.82 51.80
N GLN A 490 -18.62 18.62 51.30
CA GLN A 490 -17.42 17.86 51.62
C GLN A 490 -16.98 17.01 50.44
N PHE A 491 -15.73 16.55 50.45
CA PHE A 491 -15.26 15.56 49.49
C PHE A 491 -15.82 14.19 49.87
N ILE A 492 -16.51 13.54 48.93
CA ILE A 492 -16.97 12.16 49.06
C ILE A 492 -16.26 11.27 48.04
N ALA A 493 -15.93 10.05 48.44
CA ALA A 493 -15.33 9.09 47.53
C ALA A 493 -16.38 8.64 46.50
N LYS A 494 -16.04 8.76 45.21
CA LYS A 494 -16.88 8.32 44.09
C LYS A 494 -16.09 7.43 43.15
N ASP A 495 -16.76 6.45 42.56
CA ASP A 495 -16.23 5.64 41.48
C ASP A 495 -16.46 6.40 40.17
N ILE A 496 -15.37 6.87 39.55
CA ILE A 496 -15.39 7.66 38.33
C ILE A 496 -14.87 6.82 37.19
N LEU A 497 -15.67 6.70 36.13
CA LEU A 497 -15.26 6.13 34.85
C LEU A 497 -14.72 7.24 33.95
N PRO A 498 -13.42 7.28 33.64
CA PRO A 498 -12.92 8.16 32.60
C PRO A 498 -13.37 7.66 31.23
N VAL A 499 -13.85 8.58 30.40
CA VAL A 499 -14.34 8.33 29.05
C VAL A 499 -13.64 9.31 28.11
N SER A 500 -13.03 8.76 27.05
CA SER A 500 -12.47 9.53 25.95
C SER A 500 -13.41 9.47 24.76
N ILE A 501 -13.65 10.60 24.11
CA ILE A 501 -14.47 10.70 22.90
C ILE A 501 -13.62 11.26 21.78
N SER A 502 -13.64 10.59 20.63
CA SER A 502 -13.01 11.04 19.38
C SER A 502 -14.11 11.32 18.37
N ALA A 503 -14.09 12.49 17.76
CA ALA A 503 -15.17 13.01 16.92
C ALA A 503 -14.62 13.64 15.65
N ASP A 504 -15.32 13.47 14.52
CA ASP A 504 -15.02 14.18 13.28
C ASP A 504 -15.31 15.67 13.49
N HIS A 505 -14.26 16.49 13.50
CA HIS A 505 -14.39 17.90 13.82
C HIS A 505 -15.14 18.71 12.75
N ARG A 506 -15.36 18.14 11.56
CA ARG A 506 -16.21 18.74 10.52
C ARG A 506 -17.70 18.62 10.86
N VAL A 507 -18.06 17.64 11.68
CA VAL A 507 -19.44 17.36 12.11
C VAL A 507 -19.70 17.89 13.52
N PHE A 508 -18.71 17.73 14.41
CA PHE A 508 -18.83 18.03 15.83
C PHE A 508 -17.92 19.18 16.24
N ASP A 509 -18.49 20.21 16.85
CA ASP A 509 -17.74 21.27 17.52
C ASP A 509 -17.50 20.94 19.01
N GLY A 510 -16.59 21.68 19.64
CA GLY A 510 -16.26 21.51 21.05
C GLY A 510 -17.32 22.04 22.03
N ASN A 511 -18.45 22.58 21.55
CA ASN A 511 -19.45 23.24 22.39
C ASN A 511 -20.56 22.29 22.85
N LEU A 512 -20.60 21.06 22.32
CA LEU A 512 -21.61 20.08 22.69
C LEU A 512 -21.41 19.60 24.15
N PRO A 513 -22.46 19.64 25.00
CA PRO A 513 -22.37 19.29 26.42
C PRO A 513 -22.37 17.77 26.66
N ILE A 514 -21.56 17.03 25.89
CA ILE A 514 -21.42 15.56 25.93
C ILE A 514 -21.28 15.04 27.37
N PRO A 515 -20.44 15.59 28.26
CA PRO A 515 -20.28 15.06 29.61
C PRO A 515 -21.58 15.08 30.43
N LYS A 516 -22.39 16.14 30.28
CA LYS A 516 -23.67 16.27 30.98
C LYS A 516 -24.69 15.28 30.43
N LEU A 517 -24.80 15.18 29.11
CA LEU A 517 -25.73 14.27 28.42
C LEU A 517 -25.45 12.82 28.79
N ILE A 518 -24.19 12.39 28.71
CA ILE A 518 -23.81 11.00 29.02
C ILE A 518 -24.02 10.71 30.51
N SER A 519 -23.68 11.64 31.40
CA SER A 519 -23.88 11.45 32.85
C SER A 519 -25.35 11.31 33.24
N SER A 520 -26.24 12.16 32.72
CA SER A 520 -27.68 12.08 33.01
C SER A 520 -28.28 10.79 32.44
N THR A 521 -27.91 10.47 31.20
CA THR A 521 -28.41 9.29 30.49
C THR A 521 -27.96 7.99 31.16
N PHE A 522 -26.72 7.94 31.67
CA PHE A 522 -26.22 6.78 32.42
C PHE A 522 -27.06 6.49 33.66
N GLN A 523 -27.38 7.54 34.43
CA GLN A 523 -28.22 7.41 35.62
C GLN A 523 -29.65 6.98 35.28
N GLU A 524 -30.21 7.45 34.15
CA GLU A 524 -31.50 6.99 33.65
C GLU A 524 -31.49 5.50 33.26
N MET A 525 -30.50 5.07 32.48
CA MET A 525 -30.37 3.67 32.06
C MET A 525 -30.16 2.73 33.25
N PHE A 526 -29.38 3.16 34.25
CA PHE A 526 -29.23 2.41 35.49
C PHE A 526 -30.54 2.31 36.29
N LYS A 527 -31.33 3.39 36.37
CA LYS A 527 -32.67 3.35 36.99
C LYS A 527 -33.58 2.37 36.25
N ARG A 528 -33.61 2.41 34.91
CA ARG A 528 -34.38 1.46 34.09
C ARG A 528 -33.96 0.01 34.31
N MET A 529 -32.66 -0.25 34.41
CA MET A 529 -32.12 -1.58 34.71
C MET A 529 -32.73 -2.13 36.01
N LYS A 530 -32.79 -1.33 37.08
CA LYS A 530 -33.39 -1.74 38.36
C LYS A 530 -34.90 -2.00 38.26
N THR A 531 -35.63 -1.20 37.47
CA THR A 531 -37.09 -1.35 37.36
C THR A 531 -37.52 -2.53 36.48
N HIS A 532 -36.65 -3.03 35.61
CA HIS A 532 -36.95 -4.09 34.65
C HIS A 532 -36.23 -5.41 34.96
N GLU A 533 -35.96 -5.70 36.24
CA GLU A 533 -35.34 -6.95 36.73
C GLU A 533 -36.14 -8.25 36.43
N LYS A 534 -37.32 -8.18 35.79
CA LYS A 534 -38.12 -9.38 35.51
C LYS A 534 -37.62 -10.17 34.30
N SER A 535 -37.33 -11.44 34.60
CA SER A 535 -36.85 -12.58 33.81
C SER A 535 -36.51 -12.36 32.33
N PRO A 536 -35.31 -12.79 31.90
CA PRO A 536 -34.97 -12.81 30.48
C PRO A 536 -36.02 -13.62 29.71
N LEU A 537 -36.58 -13.04 28.65
CA LEU A 537 -37.29 -13.84 27.66
C LEU A 537 -36.34 -14.96 27.20
N PRO A 538 -36.78 -16.22 27.13
CA PRO A 538 -35.94 -17.30 26.63
C PRO A 538 -35.59 -16.98 25.17
N PHE A 539 -34.36 -16.55 24.95
CA PHE A 539 -33.85 -16.35 23.60
C PHE A 539 -33.53 -17.72 23.00
N GLN A 540 -34.42 -18.22 22.13
CA GLN A 540 -34.20 -19.48 21.42
C GLN A 540 -33.01 -19.33 20.46
N GLY A 541 -32.02 -20.21 20.62
CA GLY A 541 -30.79 -20.23 19.83
C GLY A 541 -31.06 -20.41 18.33
N LYS A 542 -31.02 -19.29 17.60
CA LYS A 542 -31.08 -19.25 16.14
C LYS A 542 -29.72 -19.47 15.46
N ASP A 543 -28.67 -19.70 16.24
CA ASP A 543 -27.31 -19.96 15.73
C ASP A 543 -27.28 -21.07 14.67
N ARG A 544 -28.13 -22.11 14.81
CA ARG A 544 -28.19 -23.22 13.85
C ARG A 544 -28.62 -22.78 12.45
N GLU A 545 -29.57 -21.86 12.33
CA GLU A 545 -30.07 -21.37 11.04
C GLU A 545 -28.99 -20.53 10.33
N MET A 546 -28.31 -19.65 11.07
CA MET A 546 -27.19 -18.86 10.56
C MET A 546 -26.04 -19.77 10.09
N LEU A 547 -25.65 -20.74 10.91
CA LEU A 547 -24.57 -21.67 10.56
C LEU A 547 -24.90 -22.50 9.32
N ALA A 548 -26.14 -22.98 9.21
CA ALA A 548 -26.61 -23.70 8.01
C ALA A 548 -26.57 -22.81 6.76
N THR A 549 -26.96 -21.54 6.88
CA THR A 549 -26.91 -20.56 5.78
C THR A 549 -25.46 -20.32 5.33
N LEU A 550 -24.52 -20.16 6.26
CA LEU A 550 -23.10 -20.00 5.95
C LEU A 550 -22.51 -21.25 5.27
N ASP A 551 -22.85 -22.45 5.75
CA ASP A 551 -22.37 -23.69 5.14
C ASP A 551 -22.97 -23.91 3.74
N GLN A 552 -24.22 -23.52 3.51
CA GLN A 552 -24.84 -23.53 2.19
C GLN A 552 -24.15 -22.55 1.24
N LEU A 553 -23.88 -21.31 1.69
CA LEU A 553 -23.18 -20.31 0.90
C LEU A 553 -21.79 -20.81 0.47
N LEU A 554 -21.03 -21.37 1.40
CA LEU A 554 -19.71 -21.96 1.13
C LEU A 554 -19.76 -23.14 0.17
N SER A 555 -20.86 -23.89 0.13
CA SER A 555 -21.03 -25.03 -0.76
C SER A 555 -21.40 -24.60 -2.18
N ASN A 556 -22.09 -23.46 -2.33
CA ASN A 556 -22.50 -22.92 -3.62
C ASN A 556 -21.41 -22.04 -4.27
N ASP A 557 -20.82 -21.13 -3.49
CA ASP A 557 -19.75 -20.23 -3.92
C ASP A 557 -18.77 -20.02 -2.76
N ILE A 558 -17.62 -20.68 -2.89
CA ILE A 558 -16.57 -20.65 -1.87
C ILE A 558 -15.96 -19.27 -1.68
N GLU A 559 -15.83 -18.47 -2.74
CA GLU A 559 -15.24 -17.13 -2.66
C GLU A 559 -16.20 -16.15 -2.00
N MET A 560 -17.48 -16.18 -2.39
CA MET A 560 -18.50 -15.35 -1.77
C MET A 560 -18.71 -15.75 -0.29
N GLY A 561 -18.70 -17.05 0.00
CA GLY A 561 -18.73 -17.54 1.37
C GLY A 561 -17.51 -17.08 2.17
N TYR A 562 -16.31 -17.15 1.59
CA TYR A 562 -15.07 -16.66 2.21
C TYR A 562 -15.11 -15.15 2.50
N LYS A 563 -15.55 -14.32 1.53
CA LYS A 563 -15.74 -12.87 1.70
C LYS A 563 -16.75 -12.57 2.80
N THR A 564 -17.85 -13.32 2.85
CA THR A 564 -18.88 -13.20 3.89
C THR A 564 -18.33 -13.52 5.28
N LEU A 565 -17.58 -14.62 5.44
CA LEU A 565 -16.94 -14.96 6.72
C LEU A 565 -15.96 -13.85 7.15
N THR A 566 -15.22 -13.28 6.21
CA THR A 566 -14.25 -12.19 6.44
C THR A 566 -14.95 -10.89 6.88
N LEU A 567 -16.12 -10.59 6.32
CA LEU A 567 -16.96 -9.49 6.77
C LEU A 567 -17.49 -9.76 8.18
N LEU A 568 -18.13 -10.91 8.41
CA LEU A 568 -18.82 -11.21 9.66
C LEU A 568 -17.90 -11.44 10.86
N GLN A 569 -16.66 -11.88 10.66
CA GLN A 569 -15.66 -11.88 11.74
C GLN A 569 -15.28 -10.45 12.17
N THR A 570 -15.48 -9.44 11.32
CA THR A 570 -15.00 -8.06 11.52
C THR A 570 -16.14 -7.11 11.88
N LEU A 571 -17.29 -7.23 11.23
CA LEU A 571 -18.48 -6.39 11.39
C LEU A 571 -19.73 -7.26 11.46
N TRP A 572 -20.49 -7.13 12.55
CA TRP A 572 -21.75 -7.85 12.75
C TRP A 572 -22.91 -6.88 12.96
N PRO A 573 -23.74 -6.60 11.93
CA PRO A 573 -24.92 -5.76 12.08
C PRO A 573 -26.10 -6.54 12.68
N ASP A 574 -26.26 -6.52 14.00
CA ASP A 574 -27.30 -7.31 14.71
C ASP A 574 -28.74 -6.93 14.34
N PHE A 575 -28.93 -5.70 13.87
CA PHE A 575 -30.24 -5.21 13.41
C PHE A 575 -30.61 -5.71 12.01
N MET A 576 -29.68 -6.31 11.28
CA MET A 576 -29.94 -6.97 9.99
C MET A 576 -29.91 -8.49 10.17
N LYS A 577 -30.96 -9.17 9.71
CA LYS A 577 -30.94 -10.63 9.59
C LYS A 577 -30.21 -11.01 8.33
N ILE A 578 -28.95 -11.38 8.48
CA ILE A 578 -28.08 -11.74 7.37
C ILE A 578 -28.65 -12.94 6.59
N GLU A 579 -29.35 -13.84 7.27
CA GLU A 579 -30.02 -15.00 6.68
C GLU A 579 -31.09 -14.58 5.65
N ASP A 580 -31.79 -13.46 5.89
CA ASP A 580 -32.84 -12.98 5.00
C ASP A 580 -32.23 -12.42 3.70
N LEU A 581 -31.06 -11.76 3.79
CA LEU A 581 -30.31 -11.27 2.62
C LEU A 581 -29.92 -12.42 1.67
N PHE A 582 -29.53 -13.57 2.22
CA PHE A 582 -29.12 -14.73 1.42
C PHE A 582 -30.28 -15.55 0.88
N LYS A 583 -31.39 -15.64 1.61
CA LYS A 583 -32.61 -16.31 1.13
C LYS A 583 -33.19 -15.63 -0.11
N ASP A 584 -33.16 -14.30 -0.16
CA ASP A 584 -33.68 -13.56 -1.30
C ASP A 584 -32.71 -13.54 -2.48
N ALA A 585 -31.39 -13.55 -2.24
CA ALA A 585 -30.38 -13.74 -3.30
C ALA A 585 -30.47 -15.13 -3.96
N ALA A 586 -30.67 -16.19 -3.18
CA ALA A 586 -30.87 -17.54 -3.70
C ALA A 586 -32.15 -17.68 -4.53
N LYS A 587 -33.23 -16.98 -4.15
CA LYS A 587 -34.47 -16.91 -4.96
C LYS A 587 -34.26 -16.17 -6.28
N LEU A 588 -33.46 -15.10 -6.29
CA LEU A 588 -33.11 -14.36 -7.50
C LEU A 588 -32.30 -15.21 -8.49
N GLU A 589 -31.34 -16.00 -8.00
CA GLU A 589 -30.55 -16.91 -8.83
C GLU A 589 -31.40 -18.07 -9.40
N VAL A 590 -32.33 -18.60 -8.60
CA VAL A 590 -33.31 -19.61 -9.05
C VAL A 590 -34.31 -19.01 -10.04
N ALA A 591 -34.79 -17.78 -9.82
CA ALA A 591 -35.68 -17.08 -10.74
C ALA A 591 -34.98 -16.74 -12.07
N GLN A 592 -33.70 -16.40 -12.05
CA GLN A 592 -32.89 -16.20 -13.26
C GLN A 592 -32.66 -17.52 -14.01
N LYS A 593 -32.36 -18.63 -13.31
CA LYS A 593 -32.27 -19.96 -13.93
C LYS A 593 -33.60 -20.44 -14.51
N LEU A 594 -34.73 -20.12 -13.86
CA LEU A 594 -36.07 -20.41 -14.38
C LEU A 594 -36.48 -19.51 -15.55
N ASN A 595 -36.07 -18.24 -15.56
CA ASN A 595 -36.29 -17.33 -16.70
C ASN A 595 -35.42 -17.67 -17.92
N ILE A 596 -34.24 -18.27 -17.72
CA ILE A 596 -33.43 -18.81 -18.82
C ILE A 596 -34.09 -20.06 -19.41
N ASN A 597 -34.72 -20.91 -18.58
CA ASN A 597 -35.47 -22.07 -19.07
C ASN A 597 -36.79 -21.68 -19.77
N SER A 598 -37.47 -20.60 -19.37
CA SER A 598 -38.66 -20.11 -20.08
C SER A 598 -38.35 -19.34 -21.37
N LEU A 599 -37.10 -18.88 -21.55
CA LEU A 599 -36.59 -18.33 -22.82
C LEU A 599 -36.05 -19.42 -23.78
N LEU A 600 -35.93 -20.67 -23.31
CA LEU A 600 -35.55 -21.83 -24.13
C LEU A 600 -36.75 -22.67 -24.58
N GLU A 601 -37.98 -22.26 -24.22
CA GLU A 601 -39.25 -22.85 -24.71
C GLU A 601 -40.03 -21.94 -25.67
N PHE A 602 -39.37 -20.97 -26.32
CA PHE A 602 -39.93 -20.21 -27.46
C PHE A 602 -39.02 -20.24 -28.69
#